data_AF-A0A9Q1C8M2-F1
#
_entry.id   AF-A0A9Q1C8M2-F1
#
_cell.length_a   1.000
_cell.length_b   1.000
_cell.length_c   1.000
_cell.angle_alpha   90.00
_cell.angle_beta   90.00
_cell.angle_gamma   90.00
#
_symmetry.space_group_name_H-M   'P 1'
#
loop_
_entity.id
_entity.type
_entity.pdbx_description
1 polymer ?
#
loop_
_entity_poly.entity_id
_entity_poly.type
_entity_poly.pdbx_seq_one_letter_code
_entity_poly.pdbx_strand_id
1 'polypeptide(L)'
;MNDAPTKGYERDVGSHTTIRVIGHSNLKSILSNPRNLLVGSYRETSDHVIIAWLYKTNIYKDFAYKTVLNFSQVYKDINFYIHTTEMMRSNNERFLNETGITRNQARTWLTTGWHAMLLAIEICSDITVFGMVDDEYCTKNPNSTIPYHYYNNGGKVRLECEYYMKSEHRLHGGHLFVTEKYIFGRWAQKYGIRFKYPGWKRKTYNNTFIDTPFMKLYREKKGNLSTEGLAGFSDNETKTVYTVNSFVSEEETIRDNFMVIGRGR
;
A
#
# COMPACT_ATOMS: atom_id res chain seq x y z
N MET A 1 -5.98 8.75 -1.71
CA MET A 1 -4.63 8.20 -2.01
C MET A 1 -4.22 8.59 -3.41
N ASN A 2 -2.93 8.80 -3.68
CA ASN A 2 -2.41 9.19 -5.00
C ASN A 2 -3.21 10.36 -5.59
N ASP A 3 -3.64 10.24 -6.84
CA ASP A 3 -4.39 11.24 -7.61
C ASP A 3 -5.91 11.16 -7.52
N ALA A 4 -6.44 10.40 -6.57
CA ALA A 4 -7.88 10.27 -6.37
C ALA A 4 -8.50 11.66 -6.09
N PRO A 5 -9.33 12.21 -7.00
CA PRO A 5 -9.91 13.54 -6.87
C PRO A 5 -11.16 13.50 -5.99
N THR A 6 -11.53 14.65 -5.43
CA THR A 6 -12.85 14.86 -4.83
C THR A 6 -13.76 15.63 -5.77
N LYS A 7 -13.20 16.52 -6.59
CA LYS A 7 -13.96 17.39 -7.48
C LYS A 7 -14.69 16.59 -8.56
N GLY A 8 -15.99 16.82 -8.69
CA GLY A 8 -16.87 16.09 -9.61
C GLY A 8 -17.32 14.72 -9.10
N TYR A 9 -16.89 14.32 -7.90
CA TYR A 9 -17.25 13.05 -7.24
C TYR A 9 -17.72 13.29 -5.79
N GLU A 10 -18.02 14.53 -5.41
CA GLU A 10 -18.21 14.94 -4.02
C GLU A 10 -19.34 14.17 -3.32
N ARG A 11 -20.39 13.80 -4.09
CA ARG A 11 -21.52 13.01 -3.59
C ARG A 11 -21.11 11.60 -3.15
N ASP A 12 -20.10 11.02 -3.79
CA ASP A 12 -19.70 9.63 -3.61
C ASP A 12 -18.48 9.49 -2.69
N VAL A 13 -17.53 10.44 -2.75
CA VAL A 13 -16.25 10.36 -2.01
C VAL A 13 -16.02 11.51 -1.04
N GLY A 14 -16.98 12.43 -0.93
CA GLY A 14 -16.85 13.64 -0.10
C GLY A 14 -16.05 14.75 -0.78
N SER A 15 -16.00 15.91 -0.13
CA SER A 15 -15.40 17.14 -0.67
C SER A 15 -14.12 17.58 0.03
N HIS A 16 -13.62 16.84 1.02
CA HIS A 16 -12.47 17.22 1.83
C HIS A 16 -11.44 16.10 1.93
N THR A 17 -10.15 16.45 1.96
CA THR A 17 -9.03 15.52 2.17
C THR A 17 -8.10 16.10 3.22
N THR A 18 -8.07 15.53 4.42
CA THR A 18 -7.12 15.97 5.47
C THR A 18 -5.71 15.45 5.20
N ILE A 19 -5.57 14.16 4.91
CA ILE A 19 -4.28 13.52 4.63
C ILE A 19 -4.31 12.85 3.26
N ARG A 20 -3.34 13.18 2.41
CA ARG A 20 -3.13 12.54 1.11
C ARG A 20 -1.84 11.73 1.10
N VAL A 21 -1.99 10.40 1.13
CA VAL A 21 -0.88 9.46 0.97
C VAL A 21 -0.62 9.19 -0.52
N ILE A 22 0.59 9.40 -0.98
CA ILE A 22 1.04 9.21 -2.38
C ILE A 22 2.22 8.26 -2.41
N GLY A 23 2.17 7.21 -3.23
CA GLY A 23 3.34 6.36 -3.48
C GLY A 23 4.41 7.13 -4.24
N HIS A 24 5.67 7.13 -3.78
CA HIS A 24 6.75 7.92 -4.41
C HIS A 24 6.89 7.64 -5.92
N SER A 25 6.72 6.39 -6.36
CA SER A 25 6.76 5.97 -7.76
C SER A 25 5.65 6.58 -8.62
N ASN A 26 4.53 6.98 -8.01
CA ASN A 26 3.37 7.52 -8.72
C ASN A 26 3.51 9.02 -8.99
N LEU A 27 4.37 9.74 -8.25
CA LEU A 27 4.53 11.19 -8.41
C LEU A 27 4.86 11.60 -9.85
N LYS A 28 5.74 10.86 -10.53
CA LYS A 28 6.07 11.15 -11.93
C LYS A 28 4.82 11.08 -12.83
N SER A 29 4.01 10.03 -12.70
CA SER A 29 2.80 9.85 -13.52
C SER A 29 1.75 10.92 -13.20
N ILE A 30 1.59 11.23 -11.92
CA ILE A 30 0.67 12.26 -11.42
C ILE A 30 1.00 13.62 -12.03
N LEU A 31 2.27 14.02 -12.00
CA LEU A 31 2.73 15.31 -12.50
C LEU A 31 2.79 15.42 -14.01
N SER A 32 2.89 14.28 -14.70
CA SER A 32 2.85 14.26 -16.16
C SER A 32 1.44 14.46 -16.71
N ASN A 33 0.40 14.35 -15.87
CA ASN A 33 -0.98 14.55 -16.28
C ASN A 33 -1.36 16.03 -16.09
N PRO A 34 -1.50 16.82 -17.17
CA PRO A 34 -1.81 18.25 -17.07
C PRO A 34 -3.22 18.54 -16.55
N ARG A 35 -4.10 17.53 -16.50
CA ARG A 35 -5.44 17.64 -15.91
C ARG A 35 -5.46 17.33 -14.41
N ASN A 36 -4.32 16.93 -13.85
CA ASN A 36 -4.21 16.56 -12.46
C ASN A 36 -4.10 17.81 -11.58
N LEU A 37 -5.08 18.00 -10.70
CA LEU A 37 -5.24 19.19 -9.87
C LEU A 37 -4.64 19.04 -8.46
N LEU A 38 -3.93 17.93 -8.19
CA LEU A 38 -3.50 17.51 -6.85
C LEU A 38 -2.66 18.52 -6.09
N VAL A 39 -1.95 19.40 -6.79
CA VAL A 39 -1.08 20.38 -6.16
C VAL A 39 -1.35 21.74 -6.81
N GLY A 40 -2.16 22.56 -6.12
CA GLY A 40 -2.36 23.97 -6.47
C GLY A 40 -3.77 24.40 -6.86
N SER A 41 -4.77 23.51 -6.88
CA SER A 41 -6.16 23.97 -6.97
C SER A 41 -6.71 24.22 -5.56
N TYR A 42 -7.07 25.47 -5.25
CA TYR A 42 -7.72 25.91 -3.99
C TYR A 42 -8.94 25.07 -3.56
N ARG A 43 -9.46 24.17 -4.42
CA ARG A 43 -10.62 23.30 -4.15
C ARG A 43 -10.28 21.82 -3.94
N GLU A 44 -9.04 21.41 -4.12
CA GLU A 44 -8.57 20.02 -3.89
C GLU A 44 -7.31 19.96 -3.00
N THR A 45 -7.12 20.96 -2.13
CA THR A 45 -5.96 21.00 -1.23
C THR A 45 -6.11 19.94 -0.13
N SER A 46 -4.98 19.33 0.25
CA SER A 46 -4.88 18.45 1.40
C SER A 46 -4.05 19.13 2.48
N ASP A 47 -4.46 19.05 3.74
CA ASP A 47 -3.75 19.70 4.86
C ASP A 47 -2.35 19.09 5.07
N HIS A 48 -2.26 17.77 4.82
CA HIS A 48 -1.03 17.01 4.87
C HIS A 48 -0.86 16.13 3.62
N VAL A 49 0.33 16.15 3.04
CA VAL A 49 0.77 15.24 1.98
C VAL A 49 1.87 14.35 2.52
N ILE A 50 1.66 13.05 2.43
CA ILE A 50 2.59 12.03 2.90
C ILE A 50 3.05 11.19 1.71
N ILE A 51 4.36 11.14 1.51
CA ILE A 51 4.96 10.30 0.47
C ILE A 51 5.33 8.94 1.06
N ALA A 52 4.53 7.95 0.70
CA ALA A 52 4.77 6.55 1.02
C ALA A 52 5.90 5.99 0.14
N TRP A 53 6.96 5.52 0.78
CA TRP A 53 8.12 4.99 0.08
C TRP A 53 7.98 3.48 -0.14
N LEU A 54 7.35 3.12 -1.27
CA LEU A 54 6.92 1.76 -1.59
C LEU A 54 8.03 0.70 -1.71
N TYR A 55 9.28 1.12 -1.96
CA TYR A 55 10.43 0.21 -2.08
C TYR A 55 11.78 0.91 -1.87
N LYS A 56 12.79 0.18 -1.40
CA LYS A 56 14.12 0.73 -1.06
C LYS A 56 14.79 1.40 -2.26
N THR A 57 15.02 2.71 -2.15
CA THR A 57 15.88 3.51 -3.03
C THR A 57 16.68 4.49 -2.17
N ASN A 58 17.63 5.21 -2.76
CA ASN A 58 18.27 6.34 -2.10
C ASN A 58 17.32 7.55 -2.17
N ILE A 59 16.60 7.82 -1.08
CA ILE A 59 15.56 8.86 -0.99
C ILE A 59 16.07 10.21 -1.51
N TYR A 60 17.24 10.67 -1.04
CA TYR A 60 17.78 11.99 -1.39
C TYR A 60 18.19 12.14 -2.87
N LYS A 61 18.45 11.03 -3.56
CA LYS A 61 18.78 11.02 -5.00
C LYS A 61 17.55 10.81 -5.89
N ASP A 62 16.42 10.44 -5.32
CA ASP A 62 15.19 10.13 -6.05
C ASP A 62 14.48 11.42 -6.51
N PHE A 63 13.81 11.33 -7.66
CA PHE A 63 13.00 12.41 -8.21
C PHE A 63 11.91 12.86 -7.23
N ALA A 64 11.26 11.91 -6.55
CA ALA A 64 10.17 12.18 -5.63
C ALA A 64 10.57 13.14 -4.50
N TYR A 65 11.76 12.96 -3.92
CA TYR A 65 12.26 13.83 -2.84
C TYR A 65 12.42 15.27 -3.32
N LYS A 66 13.09 15.48 -4.46
CA LYS A 66 13.32 16.83 -5.03
C LYS A 66 12.02 17.52 -5.38
N THR A 67 11.08 16.79 -5.96
CA THR A 67 9.74 17.29 -6.30
C THR A 67 9.00 17.78 -5.05
N VAL A 68 8.97 16.97 -4.00
CA VAL A 68 8.22 17.28 -2.78
C VAL A 68 8.86 18.46 -2.03
N LEU A 69 10.19 18.54 -2.04
CA LEU A 69 10.92 19.70 -1.52
C LEU A 69 10.55 20.98 -2.27
N ASN A 70 10.46 20.94 -3.60
CA ASN A 70 10.03 22.11 -4.38
C ASN A 70 8.57 22.48 -4.09
N PHE A 71 7.68 21.51 -3.90
CA PHE A 71 6.30 21.77 -3.53
C PHE A 71 6.15 22.37 -2.14
N SER A 72 6.94 21.93 -1.16
CA SER A 72 6.92 22.57 0.17
C SER A 72 7.44 24.02 0.15
N GLN A 73 8.19 24.40 -0.89
CA GLN A 73 8.59 25.78 -1.12
C GLN A 73 7.47 26.65 -1.71
N VAL A 74 6.56 26.07 -2.50
CA VAL A 74 5.47 26.79 -3.16
C VAL A 74 4.19 26.81 -2.31
N TYR A 75 3.80 25.66 -1.75
CA TYR A 75 2.54 25.46 -1.04
C TYR A 75 2.76 25.59 0.46
N LYS A 76 2.75 26.85 0.93
CA LYS A 76 3.07 27.19 2.32
C LYS A 76 1.99 26.85 3.34
N ASP A 77 0.80 26.43 2.90
CA ASP A 77 -0.30 26.07 3.80
C ASP A 77 -0.44 24.54 3.96
N ILE A 78 0.44 23.76 3.29
CA ILE A 78 0.40 22.30 3.29
C ILE A 78 1.62 21.75 4.02
N ASN A 79 1.40 20.75 4.86
CA ASN A 79 2.47 19.99 5.48
C ASN A 79 2.94 18.84 4.57
N PHE A 80 4.23 18.71 4.36
CA PHE A 80 4.82 17.67 3.52
C PHE A 80 5.71 16.74 4.35
N TYR A 81 5.46 15.43 4.20
CA TYR A 81 6.17 14.37 4.89
C TYR A 81 6.60 13.27 3.94
N ILE A 82 7.68 12.58 4.28
CA ILE A 82 8.17 11.41 3.54
C ILE A 82 8.47 10.30 4.55
N HIS A 83 8.17 9.05 4.18
CA HIS A 83 8.58 7.89 4.98
C HIS A 83 10.10 7.86 5.17
N THR A 84 10.56 7.52 6.37
CA THR A 84 11.98 7.25 6.61
C THR A 84 12.35 5.85 6.16
N THR A 85 13.65 5.57 6.04
CA THR A 85 14.15 4.21 5.79
C THR A 85 13.67 3.22 6.87
N GLU A 86 13.50 3.69 8.11
CA GLU A 86 13.05 2.87 9.22
C GLU A 86 11.57 2.48 9.09
N MET A 87 10.71 3.44 8.73
CA MET A 87 9.32 3.14 8.39
C MET A 87 9.22 2.11 7.26
N MET A 88 10.10 2.21 6.26
CA MET A 88 10.14 1.21 5.18
C MET A 88 10.55 -0.17 5.68
N ARG A 89 11.50 -0.26 6.61
CA ARG A 89 11.91 -1.52 7.26
C ARG A 89 10.74 -2.11 8.03
N SER A 90 10.10 -1.31 8.89
CA SER A 90 8.92 -1.70 9.67
C SER A 90 7.77 -2.21 8.79
N ASN A 91 7.50 -1.53 7.67
CA ASN A 91 6.49 -1.96 6.69
C ASN A 91 6.83 -3.33 6.06
N ASN A 92 8.10 -3.58 5.73
CA ASN A 92 8.53 -4.86 5.18
C ASN A 92 8.47 -5.99 6.22
N GLU A 93 8.80 -5.69 7.48
CA GLU A 93 8.69 -6.63 8.59
C GLU A 93 7.24 -6.99 8.87
N ARG A 94 6.34 -6.01 8.81
CA ARG A 94 4.91 -6.27 8.91
C ARG A 94 4.42 -7.21 7.82
N PHE A 95 4.90 -7.05 6.57
CA PHE A 95 4.58 -7.97 5.48
C PHE A 95 5.15 -9.37 5.74
N LEU A 96 6.41 -9.47 6.18
CA LEU A 96 7.05 -10.74 6.53
C LEU A 96 6.27 -11.47 7.63
N ASN A 97 5.88 -10.76 8.69
CA ASN A 97 5.16 -11.34 9.82
C ASN A 97 3.77 -11.86 9.43
N GLU A 98 3.10 -11.19 8.50
CA GLU A 98 1.78 -11.62 8.03
C GLU A 98 1.85 -12.80 7.06
N THR A 99 2.87 -12.83 6.20
CA THR A 99 2.93 -13.77 5.05
C THR A 99 3.92 -14.92 5.22
N GLY A 100 4.88 -14.79 6.14
CA GLY A 100 6.00 -15.71 6.31
C GLY A 100 7.10 -15.60 5.24
N ILE A 101 7.00 -14.65 4.30
CA ILE A 101 8.01 -14.41 3.25
C ILE A 101 8.35 -12.94 3.13
N THR A 102 9.59 -12.63 2.73
CA THR A 102 9.99 -11.24 2.53
C THR A 102 9.40 -10.70 1.24
N ARG A 103 9.26 -9.37 1.17
CA ARG A 103 8.86 -8.67 -0.07
C ARG A 103 9.79 -9.01 -1.25
N ASN A 104 11.09 -9.21 -0.99
CA ASN A 104 12.07 -9.60 -2.00
C ASN A 104 11.82 -11.02 -2.51
N GLN A 105 11.57 -11.98 -1.61
CA GLN A 105 11.18 -13.35 -1.98
C GLN A 105 9.89 -13.37 -2.81
N ALA A 106 8.91 -12.54 -2.42
CA ALA A 106 7.66 -12.39 -3.16
C ALA A 106 7.79 -11.55 -4.45
N ARG A 107 8.93 -10.89 -4.68
CA ARG A 107 9.18 -9.97 -5.80
C ARG A 107 8.05 -8.93 -6.01
N THR A 108 7.51 -8.40 -4.93
CA THR A 108 6.35 -7.49 -4.95
C THR A 108 6.69 -6.08 -4.46
N TRP A 109 5.85 -5.09 -4.71
CA TRP A 109 5.87 -3.82 -3.98
C TRP A 109 4.60 -3.69 -3.14
N LEU A 110 4.70 -3.14 -1.94
CA LEU A 110 3.51 -2.86 -1.13
C LEU A 110 2.71 -1.73 -1.77
N THR A 111 1.39 -1.85 -1.79
CA THR A 111 0.55 -0.81 -2.40
C THR A 111 0.55 0.47 -1.56
N THR A 112 0.17 1.60 -2.18
CA THR A 112 -0.16 2.81 -1.42
C THR A 112 -1.26 2.54 -0.37
N GLY A 113 -2.16 1.59 -0.65
CA GLY A 113 -3.20 1.15 0.27
C GLY A 113 -2.66 0.50 1.54
N TRP A 114 -1.63 -0.34 1.42
CA TRP A 114 -0.93 -0.92 2.57
C TRP A 114 -0.38 0.15 3.51
N HIS A 115 0.35 1.11 2.95
CA HIS A 115 0.94 2.21 3.72
C HIS A 115 -0.13 3.12 4.35
N ALA A 116 -1.20 3.44 3.61
CA ALA A 116 -2.29 4.25 4.13
C ALA A 116 -3.05 3.54 5.26
N MET A 117 -3.22 2.22 5.16
CA MET A 117 -3.86 1.42 6.21
C MET A 117 -3.02 1.39 7.49
N LEU A 118 -1.70 1.19 7.39
CA LEU A 118 -0.82 1.21 8.56
C LEU A 118 -0.79 2.59 9.22
N LEU A 119 -0.72 3.66 8.43
CA LEU A 119 -0.83 5.01 8.94
C LEU A 119 -2.14 5.21 9.73
N ALA A 120 -3.28 4.79 9.18
CA ALA A 120 -4.56 4.91 9.86
C ALA A 120 -4.59 4.13 11.18
N ILE A 121 -3.99 2.94 11.24
CA ILE A 121 -3.84 2.14 12.47
C ILE A 121 -3.00 2.88 13.52
N GLU A 122 -1.99 3.63 13.12
CA GLU A 122 -1.11 4.35 14.03
C GLU A 122 -1.73 5.64 14.60
N ILE A 123 -2.55 6.35 13.82
CA ILE A 123 -2.99 7.71 14.18
C ILE A 123 -4.49 7.85 14.47
N CYS A 124 -5.30 6.82 14.25
CA CYS A 124 -6.75 6.87 14.44
C CYS A 124 -7.21 5.90 15.54
N SER A 125 -8.18 6.32 16.35
CA SER A 125 -8.91 5.43 17.27
C SER A 125 -9.96 4.57 16.56
N ASP A 126 -10.55 5.11 15.49
CA ASP A 126 -11.62 4.50 14.72
C ASP A 126 -11.33 4.60 13.24
N ILE A 127 -11.39 3.46 12.54
CA ILE A 127 -11.04 3.38 11.12
C ILE A 127 -12.26 2.86 10.35
N THR A 128 -12.70 3.65 9.37
CA THR A 128 -13.70 3.22 8.38
C THR A 128 -13.12 3.36 6.98
N VAL A 129 -13.15 2.26 6.22
CA VAL A 129 -12.63 2.16 4.86
C VAL A 129 -13.79 2.08 3.89
N PHE A 130 -13.74 2.88 2.83
CA PHE A 130 -14.77 2.98 1.80
C PHE A 130 -14.27 2.48 0.45
N GLY A 131 -15.15 1.90 -0.37
CA GLY A 131 -14.84 1.58 -1.76
C GLY A 131 -13.81 0.47 -1.94
N MET A 132 -13.70 -0.45 -0.97
CA MET A 132 -12.76 -1.57 -1.02
C MET A 132 -13.53 -2.89 -0.97
N VAL A 133 -13.37 -3.73 -2.00
CA VAL A 133 -13.88 -5.11 -2.00
C VAL A 133 -13.01 -6.05 -1.17
N ASP A 134 -13.59 -7.14 -0.66
CA ASP A 134 -12.85 -8.14 0.13
C ASP A 134 -11.96 -9.05 -0.72
N ASP A 135 -11.17 -9.89 -0.05
CA ASP A 135 -10.21 -10.82 -0.66
C ASP A 135 -10.85 -11.96 -1.47
N GLU A 136 -12.16 -12.19 -1.35
CA GLU A 136 -12.88 -13.23 -2.09
C GLU A 136 -13.72 -12.68 -3.24
N TYR A 137 -13.94 -11.36 -3.28
CA TYR A 137 -14.84 -10.71 -4.21
C TYR A 137 -14.55 -11.07 -5.67
N CYS A 138 -13.29 -10.97 -6.11
CA CYS A 138 -12.94 -11.23 -7.52
C CYS A 138 -13.01 -12.70 -7.92
N THR A 139 -12.79 -13.61 -6.98
CA THR A 139 -13.00 -15.05 -7.21
C THR A 139 -14.49 -15.37 -7.33
N LYS A 140 -15.35 -14.71 -6.53
CA LYS A 140 -16.80 -14.87 -6.58
C LYS A 140 -17.47 -14.14 -7.74
N ASN A 141 -16.81 -13.11 -8.29
CA ASN A 141 -17.32 -12.27 -9.36
C ASN A 141 -16.31 -12.18 -10.52
N PRO A 142 -16.00 -13.31 -11.21
CA PRO A 142 -14.98 -13.33 -12.25
C PRO A 142 -15.30 -12.44 -13.46
N ASN A 143 -16.59 -12.18 -13.70
CA ASN A 143 -17.08 -11.32 -14.79
C ASN A 143 -17.38 -9.88 -14.33
N SER A 144 -16.84 -9.45 -13.18
CA SER A 144 -17.03 -8.10 -12.67
C SER A 144 -16.50 -7.06 -13.67
N THR A 145 -17.36 -6.13 -14.06
CA THR A 145 -17.02 -5.00 -14.95
C THR A 145 -16.77 -3.71 -14.18
N ILE A 146 -16.57 -3.79 -12.85
CA ILE A 146 -16.31 -2.62 -12.02
C ILE A 146 -14.95 -2.01 -12.37
N PRO A 147 -14.87 -0.71 -12.66
CA PRO A 147 -13.60 -0.01 -12.88
C PRO A 147 -12.69 -0.06 -11.65
N TYR A 148 -11.38 -0.14 -11.89
CA TYR A 148 -10.36 -0.11 -10.83
C TYR A 148 -10.30 1.22 -10.06
N HIS A 149 -10.68 2.32 -10.72
CA HIS A 149 -10.80 3.64 -10.10
C HIS A 149 -12.23 4.15 -10.28
N TYR A 150 -12.74 4.83 -9.26
CA TYR A 150 -14.02 5.55 -9.35
C TYR A 150 -13.94 6.76 -10.29
N TYR A 151 -12.73 7.20 -10.64
CA TYR A 151 -12.44 8.36 -11.45
C TYR A 151 -11.71 7.97 -12.74
N ASN A 152 -11.84 8.82 -13.77
CA ASN A 152 -11.19 8.62 -15.06
C ASN A 152 -9.81 9.31 -15.12
N ASN A 153 -8.76 8.54 -15.38
CA ASN A 153 -7.39 9.02 -15.52
C ASN A 153 -7.00 9.40 -16.96
N GLY A 154 -7.97 9.56 -17.87
CA GLY A 154 -7.73 9.90 -19.28
C GLY A 154 -7.14 8.76 -20.11
N GLY A 155 -7.07 7.55 -19.56
CA GLY A 155 -6.58 6.34 -20.23
C GLY A 155 -7.66 5.27 -20.39
N LYS A 156 -7.28 4.11 -20.94
CA LYS A 156 -8.19 2.95 -21.01
C LYS A 156 -8.66 2.56 -19.61
N VAL A 157 -9.98 2.40 -19.45
CA VAL A 157 -10.57 1.91 -18.20
C VAL A 157 -10.03 0.51 -17.92
N ARG A 158 -9.40 0.36 -16.77
CA ARG A 158 -8.94 -0.94 -16.28
C ARG A 158 -10.00 -1.50 -15.34
N LEU A 159 -10.38 -2.76 -15.52
CA LEU A 159 -11.32 -3.43 -14.63
C LEU A 159 -10.61 -3.87 -13.34
N GLU A 160 -11.27 -3.71 -12.20
CA GLU A 160 -10.70 -3.97 -10.88
C GLU A 160 -10.24 -5.43 -10.75
N CYS A 161 -11.14 -6.38 -10.97
CA CYS A 161 -10.84 -7.79 -10.78
C CYS A 161 -9.89 -8.37 -11.81
N GLU A 162 -9.99 -7.95 -13.08
CA GLU A 162 -9.00 -8.32 -14.09
C GLU A 162 -7.59 -7.89 -13.65
N TYR A 163 -7.46 -6.67 -13.14
CA TYR A 163 -6.17 -6.16 -12.70
C TYR A 163 -5.62 -6.88 -11.47
N TYR A 164 -6.45 -7.07 -10.45
CA TYR A 164 -6.06 -7.74 -9.22
C TYR A 164 -5.58 -9.16 -9.50
N MET A 165 -6.39 -9.94 -10.21
CA MET A 165 -6.06 -11.34 -10.50
C MET A 165 -4.84 -11.44 -11.42
N LYS A 166 -4.70 -10.58 -12.43
CA LYS A 166 -3.51 -10.55 -13.28
C LYS A 166 -2.23 -10.25 -12.50
N SER A 167 -2.31 -9.38 -11.49
CA SER A 167 -1.17 -9.03 -10.64
C SER A 167 -0.84 -10.16 -9.66
N GLU A 168 -1.86 -10.77 -9.03
CA GLU A 168 -1.68 -11.89 -8.09
C GLU A 168 -1.08 -13.15 -8.73
N HIS A 169 -1.36 -13.41 -10.01
CA HIS A 169 -0.77 -14.55 -10.73
C HIS A 169 0.64 -14.28 -11.29
N ARG A 170 1.25 -13.13 -10.96
CA ARG A 170 2.60 -12.78 -11.42
C ARG A 170 3.62 -12.98 -10.29
N LEU A 171 4.50 -13.97 -10.43
CA LEU A 171 5.58 -14.25 -9.47
C LEU A 171 6.81 -13.34 -9.59
N HIS A 172 6.83 -12.44 -10.57
CA HIS A 172 8.04 -11.70 -10.96
C HIS A 172 7.87 -10.17 -10.86
N GLY A 173 6.81 -9.69 -10.19
CA GLY A 173 6.54 -8.26 -10.08
C GLY A 173 5.07 -7.95 -9.82
N GLY A 174 4.78 -6.68 -9.56
CA GLY A 174 3.42 -6.18 -9.33
C GLY A 174 3.09 -6.05 -7.84
N HIS A 175 1.81 -5.85 -7.56
CA HIS A 175 1.26 -5.76 -6.21
C HIS A 175 0.45 -7.02 -5.88
N LEU A 176 0.37 -7.37 -4.61
CA LEU A 176 -0.44 -8.50 -4.14
C LEU A 176 -1.77 -8.01 -3.58
N PHE A 177 -2.64 -7.49 -4.45
CA PHE A 177 -3.88 -6.81 -4.05
C PHE A 177 -4.85 -7.67 -3.23
N VAL A 178 -4.96 -8.96 -3.56
CA VAL A 178 -5.85 -9.91 -2.87
C VAL A 178 -5.20 -10.38 -1.58
N THR A 179 -3.89 -10.61 -1.61
CA THR A 179 -3.10 -10.97 -0.42
C THR A 179 -3.11 -9.86 0.63
N GLU A 180 -2.92 -8.60 0.23
CA GLU A 180 -3.03 -7.45 1.13
C GLU A 180 -4.45 -7.32 1.71
N LYS A 181 -5.51 -7.55 0.92
CA LYS A 181 -6.89 -7.53 1.40
C LYS A 181 -7.18 -8.63 2.43
N TYR A 182 -6.62 -9.83 2.25
CA TYR A 182 -6.73 -10.90 3.25
C TYR A 182 -6.16 -10.43 4.59
N ILE A 183 -4.99 -9.78 4.55
CA ILE A 183 -4.32 -9.22 5.72
C ILE A 183 -5.13 -8.07 6.32
N PHE A 184 -5.71 -7.19 5.51
CA PHE A 184 -6.61 -6.13 6.00
C PHE A 184 -7.84 -6.70 6.71
N GLY A 185 -8.31 -7.86 6.28
CA GLY A 185 -9.37 -8.61 6.96
C GLY A 185 -8.97 -9.07 8.36
N ARG A 186 -7.75 -9.61 8.52
CA ARG A 186 -7.18 -9.92 9.85
C ARG A 186 -7.05 -8.66 10.70
N TRP A 187 -6.51 -7.58 10.13
CA TRP A 187 -6.34 -6.30 10.84
C TRP A 187 -7.67 -5.69 11.25
N ALA A 188 -8.73 -5.87 10.45
CA ALA A 188 -10.05 -5.38 10.82
C ALA A 188 -10.60 -6.05 12.07
N GLN A 189 -10.30 -7.32 12.30
CA GLN A 189 -10.64 -8.01 13.54
C GLN A 189 -9.79 -7.54 14.71
N LYS A 190 -8.50 -7.30 14.47
CA LYS A 190 -7.55 -6.90 15.50
C LYS A 190 -7.73 -5.44 15.95
N TYR A 191 -8.01 -4.53 15.02
CA TYR A 191 -8.05 -3.07 15.26
C TYR A 191 -9.45 -2.47 15.07
N GLY A 192 -10.49 -3.29 14.90
CA GLY A 192 -11.87 -2.79 14.76
C GLY A 192 -12.15 -2.00 13.47
N ILE A 193 -11.39 -2.25 12.39
CA ILE A 193 -11.57 -1.54 11.11
C ILE A 193 -12.91 -1.93 10.48
N ARG A 194 -13.70 -0.94 10.08
CA ARG A 194 -15.00 -1.15 9.42
C ARG A 194 -14.89 -0.88 7.92
N PHE A 195 -15.39 -1.79 7.10
CA PHE A 195 -15.50 -1.56 5.65
C PHE A 195 -16.93 -1.18 5.29
N LYS A 196 -17.11 -0.20 4.40
CA LYS A 196 -18.41 0.26 3.92
C LYS A 196 -18.38 0.46 2.40
N TYR A 197 -19.51 0.15 1.77
CA TYR A 197 -19.72 0.31 0.33
C TYR A 197 -18.58 -0.30 -0.52
N PRO A 198 -18.38 -1.63 -0.48
CA PRO A 198 -19.22 -2.64 0.19
C PRO A 198 -18.83 -2.90 1.65
N GLY A 199 -19.79 -3.38 2.44
CA GLY A 199 -19.52 -3.92 3.77
C GLY A 199 -18.87 -5.29 3.68
N TRP A 200 -17.77 -5.51 4.40
CA TRP A 200 -17.12 -6.82 4.46
C TRP A 200 -17.86 -7.73 5.44
N LYS A 201 -18.11 -8.98 5.04
CA LYS A 201 -18.68 -9.99 5.92
C LYS A 201 -17.63 -10.46 6.93
N ARG A 202 -18.02 -10.61 8.19
CA ARG A 202 -17.14 -11.22 9.20
C ARG A 202 -16.91 -12.68 8.83
N LYS A 203 -15.63 -13.07 8.72
CA LYS A 203 -15.20 -14.45 8.50
C LYS A 203 -13.95 -14.76 9.30
N THR A 204 -13.67 -16.01 9.59
CA THR A 204 -12.45 -16.38 10.31
C THR A 204 -11.26 -16.36 9.36
N TYR A 205 -10.23 -15.58 9.69
CA TYR A 205 -8.96 -15.61 8.98
C TYR A 205 -8.03 -16.58 9.72
N ASN A 206 -7.37 -17.47 8.99
CA ASN A 206 -6.34 -18.32 9.57
C ASN A 206 -5.15 -17.43 9.93
N ASN A 207 -4.50 -17.61 11.08
CA ASN A 207 -3.39 -16.76 11.54
C ASN A 207 -2.01 -17.22 11.02
N THR A 208 -1.87 -18.49 10.66
CA THR A 208 -0.59 -19.08 10.25
C THR A 208 -0.51 -19.32 8.73
N PHE A 209 -1.66 -19.34 8.05
CA PHE A 209 -1.75 -19.65 6.63
C PHE A 209 -2.57 -18.61 5.87
N ILE A 210 -2.04 -18.13 4.74
CA ILE A 210 -2.74 -17.25 3.80
C ILE A 210 -3.02 -18.03 2.52
N ASP A 211 -4.31 -18.13 2.17
CA ASP A 211 -4.80 -18.90 1.02
C ASP A 211 -5.21 -18.04 -0.18
N THR A 212 -4.35 -17.10 -0.56
CA THR A 212 -4.59 -16.19 -1.69
C THR A 212 -3.98 -16.74 -2.99
N PRO A 213 -4.40 -16.25 -4.17
CA PRO A 213 -3.91 -16.78 -5.46
C PRO A 213 -2.38 -16.72 -5.58
N PHE A 214 -1.75 -15.61 -5.18
CA PHE A 214 -0.29 -15.51 -5.15
C PHE A 214 0.35 -16.55 -4.22
N MET A 215 -0.16 -16.69 -3.00
CA MET A 215 0.44 -17.57 -2.00
C MET A 215 0.33 -19.05 -2.39
N LYS A 216 -0.75 -19.46 -3.08
CA LYS A 216 -0.88 -20.79 -3.69
C LYS A 216 0.21 -21.02 -4.74
N LEU A 217 0.27 -20.11 -5.72
CA LEU A 217 1.21 -20.20 -6.85
C LEU A 217 2.68 -20.18 -6.37
N TYR A 218 2.98 -19.35 -5.37
CA TYR A 218 4.31 -19.26 -4.77
C TYR A 218 4.73 -20.59 -4.12
N ARG A 219 3.84 -21.22 -3.34
CA ARG A 219 4.11 -22.52 -2.70
C ARG A 219 4.28 -23.64 -3.71
N GLU A 220 3.42 -23.71 -4.73
CA GLU A 220 3.52 -24.71 -5.80
C GLU A 220 4.88 -24.62 -6.51
N LYS A 221 5.31 -23.43 -6.90
CA LYS A 221 6.62 -23.25 -7.55
C LYS A 221 7.78 -23.53 -6.62
N LYS A 222 7.72 -23.11 -5.35
CA LYS A 222 8.77 -23.40 -4.36
C LYS A 222 8.87 -24.90 -4.04
N GLY A 223 7.74 -25.59 -3.97
CA GLY A 223 7.68 -27.05 -3.82
C GLY A 223 8.32 -27.76 -5.02
N ASN A 224 8.00 -27.34 -6.24
CA ASN A 224 8.59 -27.92 -7.45
C ASN A 224 10.10 -27.63 -7.58
N LEU A 225 10.58 -26.49 -7.10
CA LEU A 225 12.01 -26.15 -7.02
C LEU A 225 12.77 -26.95 -5.94
N SER A 226 12.07 -27.57 -4.99
CA SER A 226 12.69 -28.52 -4.05
C SER A 226 12.83 -29.93 -4.63
N THR A 227 12.08 -30.25 -5.70
CA THR A 227 12.14 -31.52 -6.43
C THR A 227 12.99 -31.47 -7.71
N GLU A 228 13.19 -30.28 -8.31
CA GLU A 228 14.07 -30.06 -9.46
C GLU A 228 15.17 -29.06 -9.08
N GLY A 229 16.43 -29.46 -9.24
CA GLY A 229 17.63 -28.82 -8.67
C GLY A 229 17.71 -27.29 -8.78
N LEU A 230 18.25 -26.70 -7.71
CA LEU A 230 18.49 -25.27 -7.50
C LEU A 230 19.34 -24.62 -8.62
N ALA A 231 18.69 -24.08 -9.64
CA ALA A 231 19.32 -23.19 -10.61
C ALA A 231 18.34 -22.07 -11.01
N GLY A 232 18.18 -21.06 -10.16
CA GLY A 232 17.35 -19.89 -10.45
C GLY A 232 17.02 -18.97 -9.28
N PHE A 233 17.19 -19.45 -8.05
CA PHE A 233 17.15 -18.64 -6.82
C PHE A 233 18.54 -18.62 -6.19
N SER A 234 19.46 -17.87 -6.82
CA SER A 234 20.74 -17.54 -6.20
C SER A 234 20.49 -16.45 -5.15
N ASP A 235 20.28 -16.88 -3.90
CA ASP A 235 20.37 -16.03 -2.71
C ASP A 235 21.86 -15.86 -2.36
N ASN A 236 22.51 -14.88 -2.99
CA ASN A 236 23.83 -14.41 -2.58
C ASN A 236 23.70 -13.12 -1.75
N GLU A 237 22.87 -13.16 -0.71
CA GLU A 237 23.03 -12.27 0.44
C GLU A 237 23.06 -13.11 1.71
N THR A 238 24.11 -12.89 2.47
CA THR A 238 24.53 -13.56 3.69
C THR A 238 23.36 -13.93 4.62
N LYS A 239 23.36 -15.19 5.05
CA LYS A 239 22.66 -15.66 6.26
C LYS A 239 23.07 -14.78 7.44
N THR A 240 22.36 -13.67 7.64
CA THR A 240 22.25 -13.09 8.96
C THR A 240 21.18 -13.91 9.65
N VAL A 241 21.63 -14.92 10.39
CA VAL A 241 20.79 -15.68 11.31
C VAL A 241 20.31 -14.68 12.35
N TYR A 242 19.12 -14.10 12.16
CA TYR A 242 18.42 -13.45 13.26
C TYR A 242 17.83 -14.56 14.11
N THR A 243 18.55 -14.94 15.16
CA THR A 243 18.03 -15.75 16.24
C THR A 243 16.74 -15.10 16.71
N VAL A 244 15.62 -15.82 16.58
CA VAL A 244 14.35 -15.43 17.19
C VAL A 244 14.52 -15.62 18.69
N ASN A 245 15.11 -14.62 19.35
CA ASN A 245 14.89 -14.44 20.76
C ASN A 245 13.51 -13.82 20.91
N SER A 246 12.60 -14.55 21.55
CA SER A 246 11.37 -14.03 22.10
C SER A 246 11.71 -12.94 23.12
N PHE A 247 11.89 -11.72 22.63
CA PHE A 247 11.87 -10.51 23.45
C PHE A 247 10.42 -10.06 23.53
N VAL A 248 9.80 -10.37 24.67
CA VAL A 248 8.72 -9.55 25.20
C VAL A 248 9.39 -8.24 25.60
N SER A 249 9.29 -7.20 24.76
CA SER A 249 9.64 -5.84 25.18
C SER A 249 8.42 -5.25 25.89
N GLU A 250 8.48 -5.26 27.22
CA GLU A 250 7.73 -4.34 28.05
C GLU A 250 8.08 -2.91 27.62
N GLU A 251 7.04 -2.16 27.23
CA GLU A 251 6.90 -0.70 27.14
C GLU A 251 7.94 0.18 26.38
N GLU A 252 7.37 1.17 25.67
CA GLU A 252 7.96 2.41 25.12
C GLU A 252 8.64 2.45 23.72
N THR A 253 7.79 2.80 22.74
CA THR A 253 8.00 3.85 21.72
C THR A 253 9.20 3.77 20.77
N ILE A 254 9.03 3.06 19.66
CA ILE A 254 9.56 3.55 18.37
C ILE A 254 8.42 4.31 17.70
N ARG A 255 8.25 5.59 18.06
CA ARG A 255 7.45 6.52 17.25
C ARG A 255 8.28 6.85 16.03
N ASP A 256 8.11 6.09 14.96
CA ASP A 256 8.74 6.35 13.67
C ASP A 256 8.30 7.73 13.16
N ASN A 257 9.11 8.74 13.44
CA ASN A 257 8.81 10.09 12.99
C ASN A 257 9.04 10.17 11.48
N PHE A 258 8.01 10.61 10.75
CA PHE A 258 8.15 10.99 9.35
C PHE A 258 9.30 11.97 9.14
N MET A 259 9.97 11.88 7.99
CA MET A 259 10.85 12.96 7.54
C MET A 259 10.01 14.17 7.14
N VAL A 260 10.13 15.26 7.90
CA VAL A 260 9.40 16.51 7.64
C VAL A 260 10.13 17.29 6.55
N ILE A 261 9.45 17.57 5.44
CA ILE A 261 9.98 18.33 4.29
C ILE A 261 9.51 19.79 4.29
N GLY A 262 8.33 20.03 4.84
CA GLY A 262 7.83 21.37 5.08
C GLY A 262 6.64 21.34 6.02
N ARG A 263 6.53 22.39 6.83
CA ARG A 263 5.35 22.63 7.64
C ARG A 263 4.54 23.76 7.00
N GLY A 264 3.24 23.56 6.94
CA GLY A 264 2.30 24.63 6.64
C GLY A 264 2.43 25.74 7.69
N ARG A 265 2.24 27.00 7.27
CA ARG A 265 2.14 28.13 8.20
C ARG A 265 0.74 28.24 8.79
#